data_AF-A0A832ZYP5-F1
#
_entry.id   AF-A0A832ZYP5-F1
#
_cell.length_a   1.000
_cell.length_b   1.000
_cell.length_c   1.000
_cell.angle_alpha   90.00
_cell.angle_beta   90.00
_cell.angle_gamma   90.00
#
_symmetry.space_group_name_H-M   'P 1'
#
loop_
_entity.id
_entity.type
_entity.pdbx_description
1 polymer ?
#
loop_
_entity_poly.entity_id
_entity_poly.type
_entity_poly.pdbx_seq_one_letter_code
_entity_poly.pdbx_strand_id
1 'polypeptide(L)'
;MDVYEVLFQRCLEHTVVVDGREVPLWAVSREDIEGDRVDFRLQWRNLQDLVIFLCGLRDKHIEQERKIEPTPLVKFPIEEILIGIAFLKPSECLTDPRLACIEYLSYIITARVDYLSKHYFQAKKPLNTTIFDEVILKFPQKKNLRNNITDLKKIVNKLRNLEFDM
;
A
#
# COMPACT_ATOMS: atom_id res chain seq x y z
N MET A 1 -9.94 12.47 -10.23
CA MET A 1 -8.99 12.31 -9.11
C MET A 1 -8.14 11.09 -9.41
N ASP A 2 -6.81 11.21 -9.32
CA ASP A 2 -5.90 10.08 -9.54
C ASP A 2 -6.07 9.07 -8.40
N VAL A 3 -6.17 7.78 -8.70
CA VAL A 3 -6.35 6.73 -7.69
C VAL A 3 -5.18 6.67 -6.70
N TYR A 4 -3.98 6.99 -7.16
CA TYR A 4 -2.78 7.05 -6.31
C TYR A 4 -2.79 8.26 -5.39
N GLU A 5 -3.44 9.36 -5.79
CA GLU A 5 -3.64 10.51 -4.91
C GLU A 5 -4.64 10.16 -3.79
N VAL A 6 -5.74 9.48 -4.12
CA VAL A 6 -6.68 8.97 -3.09
C VAL A 6 -5.96 8.05 -2.10
N LEU A 7 -5.10 7.17 -2.62
CA LEU A 7 -4.31 6.26 -1.79
C LEU A 7 -3.33 7.01 -0.88
N PHE A 8 -2.68 8.07 -1.38
CA PHE A 8 -1.82 8.94 -0.58
C PHE A 8 -2.61 9.60 0.56
N GLN A 9 -3.74 10.25 0.25
CA GLN A 9 -4.60 10.88 1.25
C GLN A 9 -5.08 9.87 2.31
N ARG A 10 -5.37 8.63 1.90
CA ARG A 10 -5.72 7.55 2.83
C ARG A 10 -4.57 7.16 3.77
N CYS A 11 -3.33 7.22 3.32
CA CYS A 11 -2.18 7.00 4.20
C CYS A 11 -2.05 8.10 5.26
N LEU A 12 -2.37 9.36 4.91
CA LEU A 12 -2.29 10.50 5.83
C LEU A 12 -3.26 10.40 7.01
N GLU A 13 -4.42 9.76 6.80
CA GLU A 13 -5.42 9.52 7.84
C GLU A 13 -5.08 8.32 8.75
N HIS A 14 -4.00 7.58 8.47
CA HIS A 14 -3.59 6.48 9.32
C HIS A 14 -3.26 6.99 10.72
N THR A 15 -3.89 6.39 11.73
CA THR A 15 -3.76 6.87 13.09
C THR A 15 -2.52 6.24 13.74
N VAL A 16 -1.59 7.08 14.18
CA VAL A 16 -0.34 6.70 14.87
C VAL A 16 -0.36 7.15 16.32
N VAL A 17 0.63 6.73 17.10
CA VAL A 17 0.80 7.16 18.50
C VAL A 17 2.09 7.98 18.64
N VAL A 18 1.97 9.21 19.16
CA VAL A 18 3.12 10.07 19.49
C VAL A 18 3.03 10.44 20.96
N ASP A 19 4.07 10.12 21.73
CA ASP A 19 4.11 10.36 23.19
C ASP A 19 2.84 9.88 23.93
N GLY A 20 2.31 8.72 23.51
CA GLY A 20 1.11 8.11 24.09
C GLY A 20 -0.23 8.69 23.63
N ARG A 21 -0.24 9.62 22.67
CA ARG A 21 -1.46 10.22 22.10
C ARG A 21 -1.71 9.72 20.68
N GLU A 22 -2.96 9.38 20.39
CA GLU A 22 -3.37 9.02 19.03
C GLU A 22 -3.55 10.28 18.18
N VAL A 23 -2.84 10.33 17.04
CA VAL A 23 -2.91 11.43 16.08
C VAL A 23 -2.89 10.86 14.65
N PRO A 24 -3.47 11.56 13.66
CA PRO A 24 -3.31 11.16 12.26
C PRO A 24 -1.87 11.38 11.79
N LEU A 25 -1.44 10.60 10.80
CA LEU A 25 -0.07 10.63 10.28
C LEU A 25 0.33 12.02 9.76
N TRP A 26 -0.58 12.78 9.16
CA TRP A 26 -0.27 14.14 8.68
C TRP A 26 0.11 15.13 9.79
N ALA A 27 -0.26 14.84 11.05
CA ALA A 27 0.06 15.70 12.19
C ALA A 27 1.44 15.42 12.81
N VAL A 28 2.14 14.38 12.34
CA VAL A 28 3.46 13.98 12.83
C VAL A 28 4.54 14.93 12.31
N SER A 29 5.39 15.43 13.20
CA SER A 29 6.53 16.28 12.83
C SER A 29 7.78 15.47 12.49
N ARG A 30 8.76 16.11 11.84
CA ARG A 30 10.04 15.47 11.54
C ARG A 30 10.81 15.15 12.81
N GLU A 31 10.71 16.02 13.81
CA GLU A 31 11.31 15.89 15.13
C GLU A 31 10.74 14.70 15.92
N ASP A 32 9.47 14.34 15.69
CA ASP A 32 8.88 13.14 16.30
C ASP A 32 9.50 11.87 15.72
N ILE A 33 9.69 11.83 14.39
CA ILE A 33 10.26 10.68 13.68
C ILE A 33 11.74 10.51 13.97
N GLU A 34 12.51 11.59 13.87
CA GLU A 34 13.96 11.57 14.15
C GLU A 34 14.25 11.23 15.61
N GLY A 35 13.36 11.63 16.53
CA GLY A 35 13.42 11.28 17.94
C GLY A 35 12.94 9.86 18.29
N ASP A 36 12.52 9.05 17.30
CA ASP A 36 11.98 7.69 17.51
C ASP A 36 10.77 7.66 18.47
N ARG A 37 9.97 8.75 18.50
CA ARG A 37 8.82 8.93 19.41
C ARG A 37 7.48 8.48 18.81
N VAL A 38 7.50 8.01 17.57
CA VAL A 38 6.30 7.64 16.80
C VAL A 38 6.16 6.13 16.75
N ASP A 39 5.05 5.61 17.28
CA ASP A 39 4.58 4.26 17.00
C ASP A 39 3.55 4.29 15.87
N PHE A 40 3.96 3.78 14.71
CA PHE A 40 3.13 3.72 13.51
C PHE A 40 2.04 2.64 13.58
N ARG A 41 2.00 1.81 14.64
CA ARG A 41 1.05 0.71 14.84
C ARG A 41 1.01 -0.29 13.70
N LEU A 42 2.17 -0.55 13.11
CA LEU A 42 2.33 -1.50 12.01
C LEU A 42 2.51 -2.92 12.54
N GLN A 43 2.03 -3.90 11.77
CA GLN A 43 2.16 -5.32 12.11
C GLN A 43 3.59 -5.86 11.91
N TRP A 44 4.44 -5.12 11.22
CA TRP A 44 5.82 -5.49 10.88
C TRP A 44 6.80 -4.66 11.69
N ARG A 45 7.91 -5.27 12.14
CA ARG A 45 8.90 -4.59 12.97
C ARG A 45 9.98 -3.88 12.15
N ASN A 46 10.22 -4.38 10.94
CA ASN A 46 11.25 -3.89 10.03
C ASN A 46 10.84 -4.18 8.58
N LEU A 47 11.62 -3.68 7.62
CA LEU A 47 11.30 -3.87 6.21
C LEU A 47 11.40 -5.34 5.75
N GLN A 48 12.25 -6.18 6.36
CA GLN A 48 12.40 -7.58 6.00
C GLN A 48 11.14 -8.39 6.39
N ASP A 49 10.56 -8.11 7.55
CA ASP A 49 9.26 -8.65 7.95
C ASP A 49 8.18 -8.29 6.91
N LEU A 50 8.19 -7.04 6.44
CA LEU A 50 7.28 -6.57 5.40
C LEU A 50 7.52 -7.26 4.05
N VAL A 51 8.78 -7.48 3.64
CA VAL A 51 9.10 -8.26 2.43
C VAL A 51 8.55 -9.68 2.52
N ILE A 52 8.75 -10.36 3.66
CA ILE A 52 8.24 -11.72 3.87
C ILE A 52 6.71 -11.76 3.72
N PHE A 53 6.02 -10.78 4.32
CA PHE A 53 4.58 -10.63 4.16
C PHE A 53 4.17 -10.43 2.69
N LEU A 54 4.85 -9.53 1.97
CA LEU A 54 4.57 -9.25 0.56
C LEU A 54 4.84 -10.46 -0.34
N CYS A 55 5.89 -11.24 -0.08
CA CYS A 55 6.15 -12.50 -0.77
C CYS A 55 4.99 -13.49 -0.58
N GLY A 56 4.52 -13.70 0.65
CA GLY A 56 3.38 -14.56 0.90
C GLY A 56 2.08 -14.05 0.27
N LEU A 57 1.90 -12.72 0.21
CA LEU A 57 0.75 -12.10 -0.43
C LEU A 57 0.78 -12.24 -1.97
N ARG A 58 1.97 -12.15 -2.58
CA ARG A 58 2.20 -12.41 -4.00
C ARG A 58 1.77 -13.82 -4.37
N ASP A 59 2.20 -14.82 -3.60
CA ASP A 59 1.90 -16.23 -3.89
C ASP A 59 0.39 -16.50 -3.84
N LYS A 60 -0.34 -15.89 -2.88
CA LYS A 60 -1.81 -15.93 -2.84
C LYS A 60 -2.48 -15.33 -4.07
N HIS A 61 -1.95 -14.24 -4.62
CA HIS A 61 -2.49 -13.63 -5.84
C HIS A 61 -2.22 -14.51 -7.07
N ILE A 62 -1.02 -15.12 -7.17
CA ILE A 62 -0.70 -16.10 -8.22
C ILE A 62 -1.69 -17.27 -8.20
N GLU A 63 -2.00 -17.79 -7.01
CA GLU A 63 -3.00 -18.85 -6.86
C GLU A 63 -4.40 -18.42 -7.28
N GLN A 64 -4.79 -17.18 -6.98
CA GLN A 64 -6.09 -16.61 -7.36
C GLN A 64 -6.20 -16.41 -8.87
N GLU A 65 -5.16 -15.94 -9.56
CA GLU A 65 -5.15 -15.74 -11.01
C GLU A 65 -5.40 -17.04 -11.82
N ARG A 66 -4.97 -18.18 -11.26
CA ARG A 66 -5.15 -19.51 -11.87
C ARG A 66 -6.58 -20.03 -11.77
N LYS A 67 -7.45 -19.38 -10.99
CA LYS A 67 -8.85 -19.79 -10.85
C LYS A 67 -9.66 -19.42 -12.10
N ILE A 68 -10.51 -20.34 -12.53
CA ILE A 68 -11.45 -20.14 -13.64
C ILE A 68 -12.63 -19.31 -13.16
N GLU A 69 -13.17 -19.65 -11.98
CA GLU A 69 -14.30 -18.96 -11.38
C GLU A 69 -13.85 -17.78 -10.48
N PRO A 70 -14.67 -16.71 -10.41
CA PRO A 70 -14.41 -15.60 -9.51
C PRO A 70 -14.49 -16.03 -8.04
N THR A 71 -13.44 -15.70 -7.29
CA THR A 71 -13.30 -15.87 -5.84
C THR A 71 -13.21 -14.50 -5.17
N PRO A 72 -13.44 -14.40 -3.85
CA PRO A 72 -13.24 -13.16 -3.11
C PRO A 72 -11.82 -12.64 -3.25
N LEU A 73 -11.66 -11.32 -3.34
CA LEU A 73 -10.34 -10.72 -3.46
C LEU A 73 -9.49 -11.02 -2.22
N VAL A 74 -8.20 -11.31 -2.44
CA VAL A 74 -7.23 -11.45 -1.35
C VAL A 74 -7.11 -10.11 -0.61
N LYS A 75 -7.37 -10.08 0.69
CA LYS A 75 -7.28 -8.85 1.50
C LYS A 75 -5.82 -8.49 1.79
N PHE A 76 -5.52 -7.19 1.75
CA PHE A 76 -4.29 -6.64 2.30
C PHE A 76 -4.45 -5.15 2.65
N PRO A 77 -3.76 -4.66 3.69
CA PRO A 77 -3.83 -3.26 4.11
C PRO A 77 -2.84 -2.41 3.31
N ILE A 78 -3.25 -1.95 2.12
CA ILE A 78 -2.36 -1.23 1.20
C ILE A 78 -1.76 0.05 1.81
N GLU A 79 -2.54 0.76 2.63
CA GLU A 79 -2.13 1.96 3.35
C GLU A 79 -1.02 1.65 4.36
N GLU A 80 -1.23 0.65 5.23
CA GLU A 80 -0.22 0.20 6.20
C GLU A 80 1.06 -0.28 5.51
N ILE A 81 0.94 -0.98 4.37
CA ILE A 81 2.10 -1.40 3.58
C ILE A 81 2.90 -0.18 3.12
N LEU A 82 2.24 0.82 2.53
CA LEU A 82 2.94 2.03 2.03
C LEU A 82 3.62 2.82 3.16
N ILE A 83 2.95 2.95 4.30
CA ILE A 83 3.51 3.55 5.52
C ILE A 83 4.69 2.73 6.01
N GLY A 84 4.58 1.39 5.99
CA GLY A 84 5.66 0.48 6.36
C GLY A 84 6.89 0.62 5.45
N ILE A 85 6.70 0.72 4.13
CA ILE A 85 7.81 0.96 3.20
C ILE A 85 8.49 2.31 3.49
N ALA A 86 7.71 3.33 3.84
CA ALA A 86 8.22 4.66 4.12
C ALA A 86 9.04 4.71 5.42
N PHE A 87 8.49 4.20 6.54
CA PHE A 87 9.03 4.49 7.87
C PHE A 87 9.72 3.32 8.56
N LEU A 88 9.50 2.06 8.15
CA LEU A 88 10.24 0.96 8.76
C LEU A 88 11.73 1.05 8.41
N LYS A 89 12.55 0.80 9.42
CA LYS A 89 14.00 0.66 9.27
C LYS A 89 14.31 -0.74 8.75
N PRO A 90 15.35 -0.91 7.90
CA PRO A 90 15.86 -2.23 7.59
C PRO A 90 16.46 -2.85 8.87
N SER A 91 16.28 -4.17 9.07
CA SER A 91 17.17 -4.94 9.94
C SER A 91 18.60 -4.87 9.38
N GLU A 92 19.62 -5.16 10.21
CA GLU A 92 21.07 -5.10 9.94
C GLU A 92 21.52 -5.82 8.65
N CYS A 93 21.08 -5.32 7.50
CA CYS A 93 21.21 -5.91 6.19
C CYS A 93 21.98 -4.93 5.29
N LEU A 94 22.84 -5.48 4.45
CA LEU A 94 23.74 -4.70 3.58
C LEU A 94 22.98 -3.89 2.50
N THR A 95 21.72 -4.25 2.23
CA THR A 95 20.92 -3.65 1.14
C THR A 95 19.55 -3.23 1.64
N ASP A 96 19.15 -2.00 1.29
CA ASP A 96 17.82 -1.47 1.59
C ASP A 96 16.72 -2.22 0.78
N PRO A 97 15.83 -2.99 1.42
CA PRO A 97 14.82 -3.79 0.73
C PRO A 97 13.61 -2.98 0.26
N ARG A 98 13.54 -1.65 0.48
CA ARG A 98 12.38 -0.82 0.07
C ARG A 98 12.01 -0.97 -1.39
N LEU A 99 13.00 -1.05 -2.28
CA LEU A 99 12.73 -1.24 -3.72
C LEU A 99 12.01 -2.56 -3.97
N ALA A 100 12.45 -3.64 -3.33
CA ALA A 100 11.81 -4.94 -3.44
C ALA A 100 10.36 -4.90 -2.90
N CYS A 101 10.11 -4.20 -1.79
CA CYS A 101 8.75 -4.00 -1.30
C CYS A 101 7.86 -3.30 -2.33
N ILE A 102 8.37 -2.25 -2.99
CA ILE A 102 7.64 -1.52 -4.03
C ILE A 102 7.36 -2.41 -5.24
N GLU A 103 8.35 -3.21 -5.67
CA GLU A 103 8.20 -4.13 -6.80
C GLU A 103 7.17 -5.23 -6.51
N TYR A 104 7.19 -5.82 -5.31
CA TYR A 104 6.19 -6.79 -4.90
C TYR A 104 4.80 -6.18 -4.81
N LEU A 105 4.67 -5.00 -4.20
CA LEU A 105 3.39 -4.30 -4.12
C LEU A 105 2.87 -3.94 -5.52
N SER A 106 3.73 -3.51 -6.43
CA SER A 106 3.37 -3.23 -7.82
C SER A 106 2.81 -4.47 -8.51
N TYR A 107 3.49 -5.60 -8.38
CA TYR A 107 3.00 -6.87 -8.90
C TYR A 107 1.62 -7.23 -8.34
N ILE A 108 1.45 -7.15 -7.01
CA ILE A 108 0.18 -7.47 -6.34
C ILE A 108 -0.96 -6.58 -6.83
N ILE A 109 -0.71 -5.27 -6.98
CA ILE A 109 -1.70 -4.33 -7.51
C ILE A 109 -2.04 -4.65 -8.96
N THR A 110 -1.04 -4.94 -9.80
CA THR A 110 -1.26 -5.29 -11.21
C THR A 110 -2.07 -6.58 -11.33
N ALA A 111 -1.69 -7.64 -10.61
CA ALA A 111 -2.41 -8.90 -10.52
C ALA A 111 -3.88 -8.67 -10.12
N ARG A 112 -4.10 -7.83 -9.11
CA ARG A 112 -5.45 -7.47 -8.64
C ARG A 112 -6.26 -6.72 -9.69
N VAL A 113 -5.66 -5.75 -10.40
CA VAL A 113 -6.31 -5.01 -11.49
C VAL A 113 -6.69 -5.94 -12.63
N ASP A 114 -5.81 -6.87 -13.00
CA ASP A 114 -6.06 -7.87 -14.05
C ASP A 114 -7.19 -8.81 -13.65
N TYR A 115 -7.18 -9.28 -12.41
CA TYR A 115 -8.25 -10.10 -11.86
C TYR A 115 -9.61 -9.40 -11.90
N LEU A 116 -9.66 -8.14 -11.45
CA LEU A 116 -10.87 -7.31 -11.50
C LEU A 116 -11.35 -7.09 -12.94
N SER A 117 -10.44 -6.80 -13.86
CA SER A 117 -10.75 -6.59 -15.27
C SER A 117 -11.31 -7.85 -15.93
N LYS A 118 -10.76 -9.02 -15.59
CA LYS A 118 -11.18 -10.32 -16.13
C LYS A 118 -12.55 -10.75 -15.63
N HIS A 119 -12.86 -10.51 -14.36
CA HIS A 119 -14.01 -11.13 -13.70
C HIS A 119 -15.15 -10.16 -13.32
N TYR A 120 -14.89 -8.86 -13.22
CA TYR A 120 -15.83 -7.91 -12.58
C TYR A 120 -16.06 -6.62 -13.37
N PHE A 121 -15.53 -6.48 -14.59
CA PHE A 121 -15.64 -5.27 -15.41
C PHE A 121 -17.09 -4.84 -15.76
N GLN A 122 -18.08 -5.74 -15.62
CA GLN A 122 -19.51 -5.48 -15.91
C GLN A 122 -20.47 -6.10 -14.87
N ALA A 123 -20.00 -6.54 -13.71
CA ALA A 123 -20.76 -7.38 -12.77
C ALA A 123 -20.80 -6.85 -11.33
N LYS A 124 -21.50 -7.59 -10.45
CA LYS A 124 -21.67 -7.32 -9.01
C LYS A 124 -20.35 -6.93 -8.33
N LYS A 125 -20.43 -5.97 -7.39
CA LYS A 125 -19.29 -5.53 -6.57
C LYS A 125 -18.56 -6.75 -5.98
N PRO A 126 -17.24 -6.91 -6.19
CA PRO A 126 -16.49 -8.01 -5.60
C PRO A 126 -16.58 -7.98 -4.06
N LEU A 127 -16.49 -9.14 -3.43
CA LEU A 127 -16.28 -9.20 -1.99
C LEU A 127 -14.83 -8.83 -1.66
N ASN A 128 -14.61 -8.22 -0.49
CA ASN A 128 -13.29 -7.80 0.01
C ASN A 128 -12.60 -6.70 -0.81
N THR A 129 -13.39 -5.78 -1.40
CA THR A 129 -12.87 -4.59 -2.06
C THR A 129 -12.32 -3.57 -1.08
N THR A 130 -11.21 -2.96 -1.45
CA THR A 130 -10.68 -1.72 -0.87
C THR A 130 -11.31 -0.51 -1.58
N ILE A 131 -11.12 0.69 -1.04
CA ILE A 131 -11.55 1.92 -1.71
C ILE A 131 -10.77 2.14 -3.01
N PHE A 132 -9.50 1.74 -3.03
CA PHE A 132 -8.70 1.69 -4.24
C PHE A 132 -9.40 0.86 -5.33
N ASP A 133 -9.90 -0.34 -4.99
CA ASP A 133 -10.64 -1.20 -5.94
C ASP A 133 -11.95 -0.56 -6.41
N GLU A 134 -12.67 0.12 -5.52
CA GLU A 134 -13.90 0.81 -5.89
C GLU A 134 -13.66 1.95 -6.87
N VAL A 135 -12.59 2.74 -6.67
CA VAL A 135 -12.22 3.82 -7.59
C VAL A 135 -11.86 3.25 -8.97
N ILE A 136 -11.14 2.12 -9.01
CA ILE A 136 -10.80 1.41 -10.24
C ILE A 136 -12.05 0.97 -11.00
N LEU A 137 -13.01 0.36 -10.29
CA LEU A 137 -14.21 -0.21 -10.91
C LEU A 137 -15.25 0.84 -11.32
N LYS A 138 -15.33 1.96 -10.61
CA LYS A 138 -16.37 2.98 -10.84
C LYS A 138 -16.01 4.01 -11.91
N PHE A 139 -14.73 4.23 -12.18
CA PHE A 139 -14.29 5.33 -13.05
C PHE A 139 -13.39 4.84 -14.18
N PRO A 140 -13.59 5.32 -15.43
CA PRO A 140 -12.65 5.07 -16.51
C PRO A 140 -11.30 5.69 -16.15
N GLN A 141 -10.28 4.83 -16.03
CA GLN A 141 -8.94 5.23 -15.64
C GLN A 141 -8.22 5.85 -16.84
N LYS A 142 -7.87 7.14 -16.75
CA LYS A 142 -7.09 7.83 -17.80
C LYS A 142 -5.64 7.33 -17.90
N LYS A 143 -5.16 6.65 -16.86
CA LYS A 143 -3.78 6.19 -16.71
C LYS A 143 -3.74 4.67 -16.62
N ASN A 144 -2.69 4.06 -17.17
CA ASN A 144 -2.46 2.63 -17.03
C ASN A 144 -2.02 2.31 -15.60
N LEU A 145 -2.92 1.70 -14.83
CA LEU A 145 -2.68 1.32 -13.43
C LEU A 145 -1.70 0.16 -13.23
N ARG A 146 -1.27 -0.50 -14.31
CA ARG A 146 -0.26 -1.58 -14.26
C ARG A 146 1.16 -1.04 -14.16
N ASN A 147 1.41 0.17 -14.66
CA ASN A 147 2.73 0.80 -14.65
C ASN A 147 2.87 1.71 -13.42
N ASN A 148 2.69 1.13 -12.23
CA ASN A 148 2.45 1.87 -11.00
C ASN A 148 3.69 2.07 -10.11
N ILE A 149 4.84 1.47 -10.42
CA ILE A 149 6.07 1.59 -9.63
C ILE A 149 6.44 3.06 -9.37
N THR A 150 6.37 3.91 -10.40
CA THR A 150 6.70 5.34 -10.26
C THR A 150 5.75 6.06 -9.31
N ASP A 151 4.47 5.70 -9.33
CA ASP A 151 3.47 6.31 -8.44
C ASP A 151 3.63 5.82 -7.00
N LEU A 152 3.89 4.54 -6.80
CA LEU A 152 4.21 3.99 -5.49
C LEU A 152 5.48 4.64 -4.92
N LYS A 153 6.54 4.82 -5.73
CA LYS A 153 7.75 5.55 -5.33
C LYS A 153 7.45 6.98 -4.94
N LYS A 154 6.59 7.68 -5.69
CA LYS A 154 6.17 9.04 -5.36
C LYS A 154 5.45 9.09 -4.03
N ILE A 155 4.48 8.20 -3.79
CA ILE A 155 3.75 8.12 -2.51
C ILE A 155 4.74 7.90 -1.36
N VAL A 156 5.60 6.88 -1.47
CA VAL A 156 6.59 6.55 -0.44
C VAL A 156 7.54 7.72 -0.18
N ASN A 157 8.00 8.41 -1.22
CA ASN A 157 8.87 9.58 -1.07
C ASN A 157 8.15 10.75 -0.39
N LYS A 158 6.91 11.06 -0.80
CA LYS A 158 6.12 12.12 -0.15
C LYS A 158 5.91 11.81 1.33
N LEU A 159 5.55 10.57 1.67
CA LEU A 159 5.42 10.12 3.06
C LEU A 159 6.73 10.30 3.83
N ARG A 160 7.86 9.84 3.29
CA ARG A 160 9.18 9.95 3.94
C ARG A 160 9.64 11.38 4.16
N ASN A 161 9.31 12.27 3.24
CA ASN A 161 9.71 13.67 3.30
C ASN A 161 8.73 14.53 4.12
N LEU A 162 7.59 13.96 4.54
CA LEU A 162 6.46 14.67 5.14
C LEU A 162 5.89 15.76 4.22
N GLU A 163 5.91 15.51 2.90
CA GLU A 163 5.33 16.39 1.87
C GLU A 163 3.81 16.20 1.83
N PHE A 164 3.14 16.66 2.88
CA PHE A 164 1.72 16.46 3.11
C PHE A 164 0.83 17.55 2.49
N ASP A 165 1.38 18.46 1.67
CA ASP A 165 0.68 19.60 1.06
C ASP A 165 -0.81 19.29 0.80
N MET A 166 -1.66 19.84 1.68
CA MET A 166 -3.12 19.71 1.66
C MET A 166 -3.75 20.93 1.00
#